data_AF-A0A429F1Z6-F1
#
_entry.id   AF-A0A429F1Z6-F1
#
_cell.length_a   1.000
_cell.length_b   1.000
_cell.length_c   1.000
_cell.angle_alpha   90.00
_cell.angle_beta   90.00
_cell.angle_gamma   90.00
#
_symmetry.space_group_name_H-M   'P 1'
#
loop_
_entity.id
_entity.type
_entity.pdbx_description
1 polymer ?
#
loop_
_entity_poly.entity_id
_entity_poly.type
_entity_poly.pdbx_seq_one_letter_code
_entity_poly.pdbx_strand_id
1 'polypeptide(L)'
;MTAQGGAASARVWEVTVSCPRPKPRIPAQRQAWHLEPERAKRSIQVFFPRGTSLTFTARTVRLRTSLSEAQLTGWYAPHNVERMLAELLHGMYFDTELSGASGLPHPVRFNIVKRIDQTPPIEGDQVT
;
A
#
# COMPACT_ATOMS: atom_id res chain seq x y z
N MET A 1 30.97 -8.80 31.14
CA MET A 1 30.35 -7.46 31.14
C MET A 1 30.06 -7.05 29.71
N THR A 2 28.77 -7.17 29.34
CA THR A 2 27.95 -6.33 28.44
C THR A 2 28.58 -5.61 27.24
N ALA A 3 28.11 -5.99 26.05
CA ALA A 3 27.26 -5.11 25.23
C ALA A 3 26.56 -5.96 24.16
N GLN A 4 25.35 -6.46 24.46
CA GLN A 4 24.46 -6.92 23.39
C GLN A 4 23.98 -5.66 22.68
N GLY A 5 24.43 -5.48 21.43
CA GLY A 5 23.96 -4.40 20.57
C GLY A 5 22.46 -4.48 20.45
N GLY A 6 21.76 -3.49 21.02
CA GLY A 6 20.32 -3.33 20.83
C GLY A 6 20.03 -3.34 19.34
N ALA A 7 19.21 -4.28 18.88
CA ALA A 7 18.75 -4.30 17.51
C ALA A 7 18.13 -2.94 17.21
N ALA A 8 18.68 -2.21 16.24
CA ALA A 8 18.17 -0.91 15.85
C ALA A 8 16.69 -1.07 15.49
N SER A 9 15.80 -0.38 16.20
CA SER A 9 14.37 -0.37 15.89
C SER A 9 14.19 -0.03 14.40
N ALA A 10 13.75 -1.02 13.63
CA ALA A 10 13.50 -0.81 12.20
C ALA A 10 12.35 0.20 12.07
N ARG A 11 12.63 1.35 11.46
CA ARG A 11 11.60 2.35 11.19
C ARG A 11 10.71 1.82 10.08
N VAL A 12 9.46 1.55 10.42
CA VAL A 12 8.42 1.13 9.47
C VAL A 12 7.47 2.30 9.25
N TRP A 13 7.10 2.54 8.00
CA TRP A 13 6.18 3.59 7.61
C TRP A 13 4.90 2.96 7.12
N GLU A 14 3.78 3.33 7.74
CA GLU A 14 2.47 2.99 7.23
C GLU A 14 2.08 4.02 6.18
N VAL A 15 1.93 3.55 4.94
CA VAL A 15 1.53 4.37 3.80
C VAL A 15 0.12 4.01 3.39
N THR A 16 -0.75 5.01 3.38
CA THR A 16 -2.10 4.91 2.84
C THR A 16 -2.25 5.85 1.66
N VAL A 17 -2.71 5.32 0.53
CA VAL A 17 -3.04 6.10 -0.67
C VAL A 17 -4.51 5.90 -0.98
N SER A 18 -5.23 6.98 -1.25
CA SER A 18 -6.64 6.88 -1.65
C SER A 18 -7.00 7.85 -2.74
N CYS A 19 -7.95 7.45 -3.58
CA CYS A 19 -8.53 8.24 -4.66
C CYS A 19 -10.01 7.89 -4.82
N PRO A 20 -10.81 8.70 -5.53
CA PRO A 20 -12.10 8.27 -6.04
C PRO A 20 -11.98 6.94 -6.77
N ARG A 21 -13.05 6.13 -6.75
CA ARG A 21 -13.06 4.87 -7.47
C ARG A 21 -13.14 5.18 -8.98
N PRO A 22 -12.15 4.76 -9.78
CA PRO A 22 -12.24 4.96 -11.22
C PRO A 22 -13.40 4.14 -11.81
N LYS A 23 -13.89 4.56 -12.97
CA LYS A 23 -15.00 3.85 -13.62
C LYS A 23 -14.51 2.51 -14.18
N PRO A 24 -15.35 1.46 -14.18
CA PRO A 24 -15.04 0.25 -14.93
C PRO A 24 -14.93 0.53 -16.43
N ARG A 25 -13.96 -0.10 -17.10
CA ARG A 25 -13.90 -0.17 -18.58
C ARG A 25 -14.74 -1.31 -19.16
N ILE A 26 -15.18 -2.23 -18.31
CA ILE A 26 -15.95 -3.43 -18.68
C ILE A 26 -17.25 -3.52 -17.87
N PRO A 27 -18.26 -4.29 -18.32
CA PRO A 27 -19.50 -4.47 -17.55
C PRO A 27 -19.24 -4.91 -16.10
N ALA A 28 -20.02 -4.38 -15.17
CA ALA A 28 -19.81 -4.57 -13.72
C ALA A 28 -19.73 -6.05 -13.30
N GLN A 29 -20.51 -6.93 -13.93
CA GLN A 29 -20.48 -8.36 -13.67
C GLN A 29 -19.13 -9.01 -14.00
N ARG A 30 -18.48 -8.57 -15.09
CA ARG A 30 -17.12 -9.03 -15.44
C ARG A 30 -16.06 -8.40 -14.56
N GLN A 31 -16.25 -7.12 -14.16
CA GLN A 31 -15.35 -6.47 -13.22
C GLN A 31 -15.38 -7.15 -11.84
N ALA A 32 -16.55 -7.59 -11.36
CA ALA A 32 -16.69 -8.24 -10.06
C ALA A 32 -15.74 -9.44 -9.89
N TRP A 33 -15.55 -10.22 -10.96
CA TRP A 33 -14.59 -11.33 -10.97
C TRP A 33 -13.14 -10.90 -10.68
N HIS A 34 -12.71 -9.71 -11.11
CA HIS A 34 -11.38 -9.17 -10.80
C HIS A 34 -11.27 -8.67 -9.36
N LEU A 35 -12.39 -8.38 -8.70
CA LEU A 35 -12.47 -7.92 -7.32
C LEU A 35 -12.59 -9.08 -6.31
N GLU A 36 -12.72 -10.32 -6.80
CA GLU A 36 -12.71 -11.51 -5.94
C GLU A 36 -11.44 -11.55 -5.08
N PRO A 37 -11.52 -11.82 -3.77
CA PRO A 37 -10.42 -11.63 -2.83
C PRO A 37 -9.10 -12.28 -3.27
N GLU A 38 -9.15 -13.52 -3.73
CA GLU A 38 -7.96 -14.27 -4.16
C GLU A 38 -7.31 -13.68 -5.42
N ARG A 39 -8.10 -13.13 -6.33
CA ARG A 39 -7.59 -12.50 -7.56
C ARG A 39 -7.02 -11.12 -7.28
N ALA A 40 -7.77 -10.31 -6.54
CA ALA A 40 -7.30 -9.00 -6.12
C ALA A 40 -5.99 -9.11 -5.34
N LYS A 41 -5.87 -10.07 -4.41
CA LYS A 41 -4.65 -10.35 -3.65
C LYS A 41 -3.47 -10.70 -4.56
N ARG A 42 -3.67 -11.59 -5.55
CA ARG A 42 -2.62 -11.94 -6.53
C ARG A 42 -2.19 -10.73 -7.35
N SER A 43 -3.14 -9.93 -7.84
CA SER A 43 -2.83 -8.71 -8.58
C SER A 43 -2.04 -7.72 -7.72
N ILE A 44 -2.43 -7.49 -6.46
CA ILE A 44 -1.70 -6.61 -5.54
C ILE A 44 -0.26 -7.07 -5.34
N GLN A 45 -0.03 -8.38 -5.15
CA GLN A 45 1.29 -8.94 -4.90
C GLN A 45 2.26 -8.83 -6.08
N VAL A 46 1.77 -8.54 -7.30
CA VAL A 46 2.63 -8.26 -8.47
C VAL A 46 3.28 -6.88 -8.35
N PHE A 47 2.60 -5.90 -7.76
CA PHE A 47 3.04 -4.49 -7.73
C PHE A 47 3.55 -4.06 -6.36
N PHE A 48 3.09 -4.68 -5.29
CA PHE A 48 3.29 -4.20 -3.92
C PHE A 48 3.81 -5.31 -2.99
N PRO A 49 4.52 -4.95 -1.91
CA PRO A 49 5.07 -5.94 -0.99
C PRO A 49 3.96 -6.71 -0.27
N ARG A 50 4.32 -7.89 0.25
CA ARG A 50 3.42 -8.71 1.08
C ARG A 50 2.89 -7.89 2.26
N GLY A 51 1.63 -8.14 2.63
CA GLY A 51 0.93 -7.36 3.66
C GLY A 51 0.24 -6.09 3.12
N THR A 52 0.46 -5.73 1.86
CA THR A 52 -0.32 -4.67 1.20
C THR A 52 -1.77 -5.11 1.03
N SER A 53 -2.69 -4.19 1.30
CA SER A 53 -4.13 -4.38 1.12
C SER A 53 -4.73 -3.29 0.25
N LEU A 54 -5.76 -3.66 -0.50
CA LEU A 54 -6.53 -2.75 -1.33
C LEU A 54 -8.01 -2.88 -0.96
N THR A 55 -8.63 -1.77 -0.59
CA THR A 55 -10.05 -1.71 -0.24
C THR A 55 -10.81 -0.93 -1.29
N PHE A 56 -11.88 -1.52 -1.79
CA PHE A 56 -12.82 -0.88 -2.70
C PHE A 56 -14.10 -0.53 -1.97
N THR A 57 -14.55 0.72 -2.10
CA THR A 57 -15.92 1.11 -1.74
C THR A 57 -16.71 1.44 -3.01
N ALA A 58 -17.96 1.86 -2.85
CA ALA A 58 -18.72 2.41 -3.98
C ALA A 58 -18.10 3.71 -4.54
N ARG A 59 -17.30 4.44 -3.74
CA ARG A 59 -16.84 5.80 -4.07
C ARG A 59 -15.33 5.96 -4.14
N THR A 60 -14.56 5.08 -3.50
CA THR A 60 -13.12 5.25 -3.32
C THR A 60 -12.38 3.94 -3.46
N VAL A 61 -11.11 4.04 -3.83
CA VAL A 61 -10.12 2.99 -3.66
C VAL A 61 -9.12 3.44 -2.62
N ARG A 62 -8.70 2.53 -1.74
CA ARG A 62 -7.67 2.78 -0.73
C ARG A 62 -6.65 1.66 -0.71
N LEU A 63 -5.39 1.99 -0.96
CA LEU A 63 -4.24 1.11 -0.78
C LEU A 63 -3.63 1.39 0.59
N ARG A 64 -3.27 0.33 1.34
CA ARG A 64 -2.53 0.43 2.60
C ARG A 64 -1.36 -0.54 2.56
N THR A 65 -0.17 -0.06 2.86
CA THR A 65 1.07 -0.85 2.87
C THR A 65 2.01 -0.37 3.99
N SER A 66 2.92 -1.25 4.41
CA SER A 66 3.98 -0.95 5.36
C SER A 66 5.32 -1.05 4.66
N LEU A 67 6.12 0.01 4.73
CA LEU A 67 7.38 0.15 4.01
C LEU A 67 8.51 0.50 4.97
N SER A 68 9.71 -0.03 4.76
CA SER A 68 10.90 0.50 5.41
C SER A 68 11.24 1.90 4.89
N GLU A 69 12.05 2.65 5.63
CA GLU A 69 12.55 3.96 5.18
C GLU A 69 13.21 3.89 3.80
N ALA A 70 14.06 2.88 3.56
CA ALA A 70 14.71 2.66 2.26
C ALA A 70 13.72 2.36 1.12
N GLN A 71 12.65 1.62 1.39
CA GLN A 71 11.60 1.35 0.40
C GLN A 71 10.82 2.62 0.05
N LEU A 72 10.46 3.42 1.06
CA LEU A 72 9.72 4.66 0.91
C LEU A 72 10.50 5.73 0.14
N THR A 73 11.82 5.82 0.32
CA THR A 73 12.65 6.78 -0.42
C THR A 73 13.10 6.27 -1.80
N GLY A 74 12.89 4.98 -2.09
CA GLY A 74 13.29 4.33 -3.33
C GLY A 74 12.12 3.94 -4.22
N TRP A 75 11.98 2.63 -4.47
CA TRP A 75 10.99 2.07 -5.41
C TRP A 75 9.54 2.45 -5.07
N TYR A 76 9.24 2.64 -3.79
CA TYR A 76 7.91 2.99 -3.30
C TYR A 76 7.82 4.46 -2.83
N ALA A 77 8.59 5.35 -3.46
CA ALA A 77 8.37 6.78 -3.35
C ALA A 77 6.93 7.16 -3.76
N PRO A 78 6.32 8.21 -3.18
CA PRO A 78 4.89 8.50 -3.37
C PRO A 78 4.42 8.53 -4.83
N HIS A 79 5.17 9.17 -5.73
CA HIS A 79 4.85 9.23 -7.16
C HIS A 79 4.88 7.83 -7.83
N ASN A 80 5.79 6.96 -7.42
CA ASN A 80 5.84 5.58 -7.92
C ASN A 80 4.68 4.76 -7.37
N VAL A 81 4.30 4.95 -6.11
CA VAL A 81 3.11 4.29 -5.52
C VAL A 81 1.85 4.70 -6.25
N GLU A 82 1.71 5.98 -6.60
CA GLU A 82 0.58 6.48 -7.40
C GLU A 82 0.51 5.78 -8.76
N ARG A 83 1.63 5.75 -9.49
CA ARG A 83 1.73 5.10 -10.80
C ARG A 83 1.44 3.60 -10.72
N MET A 84 2.05 2.90 -9.77
CA MET A 84 1.82 1.46 -9.56
C MET A 84 0.37 1.15 -9.19
N LEU A 85 -0.27 2.01 -8.40
CA LEU A 85 -1.70 1.86 -8.08
C LEU A 85 -2.57 2.06 -9.33
N ALA A 86 -2.22 3.03 -10.18
CA ALA A 86 -2.92 3.25 -11.44
C ALA A 86 -2.76 2.07 -12.42
N GLU A 87 -1.56 1.48 -12.51
CA GLU A 87 -1.28 0.28 -13.31
C GLU A 87 -2.02 -0.96 -12.77
N LEU A 88 -2.02 -1.17 -11.45
CA LEU A 88 -2.79 -2.23 -10.81
C LEU A 88 -4.27 -2.11 -11.15
N LEU A 89 -4.85 -0.92 -10.97
CA LEU A 89 -6.25 -0.66 -11.28
C LEU A 89 -6.55 -0.80 -12.77
N HIS A 90 -5.63 -0.38 -13.64
CA HIS A 90 -5.72 -0.62 -15.08
C HIS A 90 -5.83 -2.11 -15.39
N GLY A 91 -4.96 -2.94 -14.80
CA GLY A 91 -4.97 -4.41 -14.93
C GLY A 91 -6.24 -5.07 -14.36
N MET A 92 -6.91 -4.40 -13.42
CA MET A 92 -8.23 -4.77 -12.89
C MET A 92 -9.40 -4.18 -13.70
N TYR A 93 -9.14 -3.69 -14.92
CA TYR A 93 -10.13 -3.11 -15.83
C TYR A 93 -10.84 -1.87 -15.30
N PHE A 94 -10.19 -1.10 -14.44
CA PHE A 94 -10.59 0.28 -14.18
C PHE A 94 -10.04 1.21 -15.25
N ASP A 95 -10.73 2.32 -15.44
CA ASP A 95 -10.33 3.39 -16.33
C ASP A 95 -9.43 4.35 -15.58
N THR A 96 -8.14 4.30 -15.89
CA THR A 96 -7.10 5.09 -15.23
C THR A 96 -6.32 5.95 -16.22
N GLU A 97 -6.81 6.13 -17.46
CA GLU A 97 -6.26 7.04 -18.50
C GLU A 97 -4.74 6.98 -18.77
N LEU A 98 -4.08 5.93 -18.30
CA LEU A 98 -2.63 5.69 -18.38
C LEU A 98 -2.08 5.57 -19.81
N SER A 99 -2.94 5.46 -20.84
CA SER A 99 -2.55 5.40 -22.26
C SER A 99 -2.28 6.77 -22.90
N GLY A 100 -2.47 7.89 -22.20
CA GLY A 100 -2.25 9.23 -22.77
C GLY A 100 -1.94 10.35 -21.77
N ALA A 101 -1.79 10.03 -20.48
CA ALA A 101 -1.67 10.91 -19.32
C ALA A 101 -2.98 11.55 -18.84
N SER A 102 -3.75 10.78 -18.07
CA SER A 102 -4.11 11.14 -16.68
C SER A 102 -3.87 9.92 -15.78
N GLY A 103 -3.51 10.15 -14.52
CA GLY A 103 -3.26 9.10 -13.52
C GLY A 103 -4.51 8.67 -12.77
N LEU A 104 -4.38 8.39 -11.46
CA LEU A 104 -5.54 8.13 -10.61
C LEU A 104 -6.52 9.32 -10.65
N PRO A 105 -7.84 9.08 -10.50
CA PRO A 105 -8.80 10.16 -10.42
C PRO A 105 -8.50 11.06 -9.22
N HIS A 106 -8.68 12.36 -9.39
CA HIS A 106 -8.37 13.34 -8.36
C HIS A 106 -9.57 13.59 -7.43
N PRO A 107 -9.33 13.89 -6.13
CA PRO A 107 -8.03 14.07 -5.51
C PRO A 107 -7.36 12.75 -5.09
N VAL A 108 -6.06 12.62 -5.35
CA VAL A 108 -5.22 11.58 -4.75
C VAL A 108 -4.73 12.06 -3.40
N ARG A 109 -4.92 11.25 -2.35
CA ARG A 109 -4.55 11.58 -0.97
C ARG A 109 -3.55 10.57 -0.44
N PHE A 110 -2.43 11.07 0.05
CA PHE A 110 -1.39 10.30 0.74
C PHE A 110 -1.45 10.57 2.25
N ASN A 111 -1.34 9.51 3.04
CA ASN A 111 -1.08 9.59 4.47
C ASN A 111 0.09 8.66 4.79
N ILE A 112 1.19 9.22 5.30
CA ILE A 112 2.44 8.51 5.57
C ILE A 112 2.77 8.71 7.03
N VAL A 113 2.62 7.65 7.82
CA VAL A 113 2.78 7.69 9.28
C VAL A 113 3.95 6.82 9.68
N LYS A 114 4.92 7.40 10.39
CA LYS A 114 6.04 6.66 10.96
C LYS A 114 5.53 5.80 12.12
N ARG A 115 5.76 4.49 12.04
CA ARG A 115 5.64 3.57 13.17
C ARG A 115 7.03 3.20 13.66
N ILE A 116 7.26 3.38 14.94
CA ILE A 116 8.44 2.86 15.61
C ILE A 116 7.94 1.57 16.27
N ASP A 117 8.39 0.42 15.78
CA ASP A 117 8.18 -0.82 16.51
C ASP A 117 8.97 -0.70 17.81
N GLN A 118 8.26 -0.40 18.90
CA GLN A 118 8.81 -0.50 20.23
C GLN A 118 9.06 -1.98 20.47
N THR A 119 10.32 -2.38 20.60
CA THR A 119 10.67 -3.68 21.17
C THR A 119 9.94 -3.77 22.51
N PRO A 120 9.13 -4.80 22.76
CA PRO A 120 8.52 -4.97 24.07
C PRO A 120 9.63 -4.98 25.12
N PRO A 121 9.43 -4.36 26.30
CA PRO A 121 10.43 -4.41 27.36
C PRO A 121 10.77 -5.87 27.62
N ILE A 122 12.05 -6.20 27.55
CA ILE A 122 12.53 -7.53 27.93
C ILE A 122 12.17 -7.68 29.40
N GLU A 123 11.29 -8.64 29.70
CA GLU A 123 10.91 -8.99 31.07
C GLU A 123 12.17 -9.48 31.79
N GLY A 124 12.77 -8.58 32.59
CA GLY A 124 14.07 -8.83 33.21
C GLY A 124 14.63 -7.68 34.05
N ASP A 125 13.88 -6.59 34.23
CA ASP A 125 14.27 -5.47 35.09
C ASP A 125 13.37 -5.39 36.33
N GLN A 126 13.14 -6.54 36.98
CA GLN A 126 12.78 -6.54 38.39
C GLN A 126 14.06 -6.56 39.21
N VAL A 127 14.60 -5.37 39.43
CA VAL A 127 15.51 -5.11 40.55
C VAL A 127 14.62 -4.87 41.77
N THR A 128 14.43 -5.91 42.59
CA THR A 128 14.52 -5.84 44.06
C THR A 128 14.57 -7.24 44.65
#